data_AF-A0A1I6BCV1-F1
#
_entry.id   AF-A0A1I6BCV1-F1
#
_cell.length_a   1.000
_cell.length_b   1.000
_cell.length_c   1.000
_cell.angle_alpha   90.00
_cell.angle_beta   90.00
_cell.angle_gamma   90.00
#
_symmetry.space_group_name_H-M   'P 1'
#
loop_
_entity.id
_entity.type
_entity.pdbx_description
1 polymer ?
#
loop_
_entity_poly.entity_id
_entity_poly.type
_entity_poly.pdbx_seq_one_letter_code
_entity_poly.pdbx_strand_id
1 'polypeptide(L)' 'MKNARDIPASWKLTYEEVSNGVYKMRLTWERGPFVETSGTDFEGLRAWCIESARNIEDQLRRKDLST' A
#
# COMPACT_ATOMS: atom_id res chain seq x y z
N MET A 1 -15.29 1.32 -12.28
CA MET A 1 -14.59 1.79 -11.07
C MET A 1 -14.30 0.59 -10.17
N LYS A 2 -13.14 -0.07 -10.33
CA LYS A 2 -12.79 -1.27 -9.54
C LYS A 2 -12.06 -0.86 -8.25
N ASN A 3 -12.84 -0.90 -7.17
CA ASN A 3 -12.48 -1.28 -5.80
C ASN A 3 -11.40 -0.49 -5.05
N ALA A 4 -11.85 0.59 -4.42
CA ALA A 4 -11.27 1.10 -3.17
C ALA A 4 -11.49 0.14 -1.96
N ARG A 5 -12.13 -1.02 -2.15
CA ARG A 5 -12.49 -1.97 -1.08
C ARG A 5 -11.34 -2.86 -0.60
N ASP A 6 -10.23 -2.92 -1.32
CA ASP A 6 -9.12 -3.83 -0.98
C ASP A 6 -8.04 -3.17 -0.09
N ILE A 7 -8.07 -1.84 0.03
CA ILE A 7 -7.09 -1.07 0.81
C ILE A 7 -7.50 -1.14 2.29
N PRO A 8 -6.58 -1.45 3.21
CA PRO A 8 -6.90 -1.47 4.64
C PRO A 8 -7.39 -0.09 5.11
N ALA A 9 -8.35 -0.04 6.04
CA ALA A 9 -9.15 1.15 6.31
C ALA A 9 -8.33 2.40 6.73
N SER A 10 -7.20 2.21 7.42
CA SER A 10 -6.34 3.31 7.87
C SER A 10 -5.26 3.70 6.86
N TRP A 11 -5.24 3.08 5.68
CA TRP A 11 -4.21 3.32 4.67
C TRP A 11 -4.76 4.15 3.51
N LYS A 12 -3.94 5.09 3.05
CA LYS A 12 -4.21 5.91 1.89
C LYS A 12 -3.30 5.50 0.74
N LEU A 13 -3.90 5.03 -0.35
CA LEU A 13 -3.20 4.76 -1.61
C LEU A 13 -3.09 6.06 -2.43
N THR A 14 -1.88 6.35 -2.87
CA THR A 14 -1.56 7.39 -3.85
C THR A 14 -0.72 6.78 -4.97
N TYR A 15 -0.93 7.21 -6.21
CA TYR A 15 -0.09 6.82 -7.32
C TYR A 15 0.11 7.99 -8.29
N GLU A 16 1.24 7.98 -8.98
CA GLU A 16 1.59 8.94 -10.01
C GLU A 16 2.31 8.23 -11.16
N GLU A 17 2.08 8.67 -12.40
CA GLU A 17 2.89 8.22 -13.53
C GLU A 17 4.16 9.09 -13.59
N VAL A 18 5.32 8.45 -13.48
CA VAL A 18 6.61 9.15 -13.42
C VAL A 18 7.28 9.25 -14.79
N SER A 19 7.09 8.26 -15.68
CA SER A 19 7.63 8.28 -17.04
C SER A 19 7.09 7.12 -17.89
N ASN A 20 6.60 7.38 -19.10
CA ASN A 20 6.34 6.36 -20.14
C ASN A 20 5.63 5.09 -19.63
N GLY A 21 4.52 5.24 -18.89
CA GLY A 21 3.79 4.09 -18.32
C GLY A 21 4.47 3.41 -17.13
N VAL A 22 5.52 4.00 -16.56
CA VAL A 22 6.04 3.67 -15.24
C VAL A 22 5.23 4.43 -14.20
N TYR A 23 4.62 3.68 -13.31
CA TYR A 23 3.85 4.18 -12.18
C TYR A 23 4.67 4.06 -10.92
N LYS A 24 4.58 5.08 -10.07
CA LYS A 24 5.02 5.05 -8.69
C LYS A 24 3.77 4.94 -7.82
N MET A 25 3.75 3.96 -6.92
CA MET A 25 2.62 3.67 -6.06
C MET A 25 3.07 3.68 -4.60
N ARG A 26 2.28 4.34 -3.75
CA ARG A 26 2.56 4.48 -2.33
C ARG A 26 1.29 4.29 -1.51
N LEU A 27 1.35 3.41 -0.52
CA LEU A 27 0.35 3.34 0.55
C LEU A 27 0.94 3.94 1.81
N THR A 28 0.23 4.89 2.42
CA THR A 28 0.65 5.55 3.66
C THR A 28 -0.37 5.28 4.76
N TRP A 29 0.10 4.80 5.90
CA TRP A 29 -0.70 4.61 7.10
C TRP A 29 -0.73 5.92 7.89
N GLU A 30 -1.89 6.28 8.45
CA GLU A 30 -2.05 7.50 9.26
C GLU A 30 -1.08 7.56 10.45
N ARG A 31 -0.62 6.41 10.95
CA ARG A 31 0.30 6.30 12.09
C ARG A 31 1.78 6.38 11.72
N GLY A 32 2.13 6.61 10.45
CA GLY A 32 3.50 6.87 10.00
C GLY A 32 4.07 5.88 8.97
N PRO A 33 3.92 4.55 9.13
CA PRO A 33 4.42 3.58 8.17
C PRO A 33 3.91 3.81 6.76
N PHE A 34 4.76 3.55 5.76
CA PHE A 34 4.37 3.59 4.37
C PHE A 34 5.07 2.47 3.60
N VAL A 35 4.46 2.08 2.49
CA VAL A 35 5.05 1.20 1.50
C VAL A 35 5.03 1.90 0.16
N GLU A 36 6.11 1.75 -0.60
CA GLU A 36 6.31 2.41 -1.88
C GLU A 36 6.94 1.42 -2.87
N THR A 37 6.46 1.46 -4.10
CA THR A 37 6.99 0.66 -5.22
C THR A 37 6.82 1.41 -6.53
N SER A 38 7.55 1.00 -7.56
CA SER A 38 7.39 1.54 -8.91
C SER A 38 7.62 0.48 -9.98
N GLY A 39 7.01 0.68 -11.14
CA GLY A 39 7.09 -0.26 -12.27
C GLY A 39 6.05 0.02 -13.34
N THR A 40 5.99 -0.83 -14.36
CA THR A 40 5.09 -0.66 -15.50
C THR A 40 3.76 -1.42 -15.35
N ASP A 41 3.71 -2.45 -14.52
CA ASP A 41 2.50 -3.23 -14.27
C ASP A 41 1.66 -2.62 -13.14
N PHE A 42 0.74 -1.73 -13.48
CA PHE A 42 -0.09 -1.01 -12.51
C PHE A 42 -0.84 -1.94 -11.54
N GLU A 43 -1.43 -3.03 -12.03
CA GLU A 43 -2.23 -3.94 -11.19
C GLU A 43 -1.32 -4.80 -10.29
N GLY A 44 -0.16 -5.24 -10.81
CA GLY A 44 0.84 -5.95 -10.01
C GLY A 44 1.40 -5.08 -8.89
N LEU A 45 1.71 -3.81 -9.19
CA LEU A 45 2.13 -2.83 -8.18
C LEU A 45 1.05 -2.64 -7.13
N ARG A 46 -0.21 -2.46 -7.55
CA ARG A 46 -1.35 -2.30 -6.63
C ARG A 46 -1.50 -3.49 -5.70
N ALA A 47 -1.46 -4.71 -6.23
CA ALA A 47 -1.58 -5.93 -5.43
C ALA A 47 -0.44 -6.03 -4.39
N TRP A 48 0.81 -5.83 -4.83
CA TRP A 48 1.97 -5.88 -3.95
C TRP A 48 1.91 -4.84 -2.82
N CYS A 49 1.50 -3.61 -3.16
CA CYS A 49 1.43 -2.50 -2.23
C CYS A 49 0.35 -2.74 -1.15
N ILE A 50 -0.79 -3.32 -1.53
CA ILE A 50 -1.87 -3.70 -0.60
C ILE A 50 -1.43 -4.85 0.31
N GLU A 51 -0.81 -5.89 -0.25
CA GLU A 51 -0.34 -7.05 0.53
C GLU A 51 0.72 -6.63 1.57
N SER A 52 1.67 -5.80 1.15
CA SER A 52 2.71 -5.26 2.03
C SER A 52 2.12 -4.42 3.17
N ALA A 53 1.14 -3.56 2.87
CA ALA A 53 0.44 -2.77 3.88
C ALA A 53 -0.30 -3.67 4.90
N ARG A 54 -0.96 -4.73 4.44
CA ARG A 54 -1.63 -5.71 5.33
C ARG A 54 -0.65 -6.45 6.24
N ASN A 55 0.51 -6.85 5.70
CA ASN A 55 1.55 -7.52 6.50
C ASN A 55 2.07 -6.59 7.61
N ILE A 56 2.34 -5.32 7.28
CA ILE A 56 2.75 -4.32 8.28
C ILE A 56 1.67 -4.13 9.34
N GLU A 57 0.39 -4.00 8.93
CA GLU A 57 -0.72 -3.86 9.88
C GLU A 57 -0.83 -5.07 10.83
N ASP A 58 -0.69 -6.29 10.32
CA ASP A 58 -0.71 -7.50 11.16
C ASP A 58 0.49 -7.58 12.11
N GLN A 59 1.69 -7.24 11.64
CA GLN A 59 2.89 -7.19 12.50
C GLN A 59 2.75 -6.16 13.62
N LEU A 60 2.18 -5.00 13.33
CA LEU A 60 1.98 -3.95 14.31
C LEU A 60 0.88 -4.31 15.30
N ARG A 61 -0.21 -4.93 14.85
CA ARG A 61 -1.25 -5.48 15.73
C ARG A 61 -0.70 -6.54 16.69
N ARG A 62 0.18 -7.43 16.21
CA ARG A 62 0.82 -8.46 17.06
C ARG A 62 1.74 -7.85 18.12
N LYS A 63 2.48 -6.79 17.78
CA LYS A 63 3.33 -6.07 18.74
C LYS A 63 2.51 -5.36 19.81
N ASP A 64 1.40 -4.73 19.44
CA ASP A 64 0.51 -4.01 20.36
C ASP A 64 -0.14 -4.96 21.39
N LEU A 65 -0.53 -6.16 20.96
CA LEU A 65 -1.12 -7.20 21.83
C LEU A 65 -0.11 -7.91 22.77
N SER A 66 1.19 -7.64 22.62
CA SER A 66 2.25 -8.26 23.42
C SER A 66 2.82 -7.34 24.50
N THR A 67 2.20 -6.17 24.73
CA THR A 67 2.58 -5.17 25.75
C THR A 67 1.47 -5.03 26.77
#